data_AF-I0JX40-F1
#
_entry.id   AF-I0JX40-F1
#
_cell.length_a   1.000
_cell.length_b   1.000
_cell.length_c   1.000
_cell.angle_alpha   90.00
_cell.angle_beta   90.00
_cell.angle_gamma   90.00
#
_symmetry.space_group_name_H-M   'P 1'
#
loop_
_entity.id
_entity.type
_entity.pdbx_description
1 polymer ?
#
loop_
_entity_poly.entity_id
_entity_poly.type
_entity_poly.pdbx_seq_one_letter_code
_entity_poly.pdbx_strand_id
1 'polypeptide(L)'
;MEIAVDERIPTYSGGLGVLAGDTLSAAASVGFSMVGVSLLYRKGYFFQKIDEQGVQREEPVEWAVDDFLVEQQPRVTIQLENRVVTVRCWLYEIEQNEHKVPVYFLDTDLPENDPYDRSLSGFLYGGDDRYRLCQEAVLGIGGVRMLRALGYKKIDRFHMNEGHSSLLTLELLREISETKHEPISWEDIEAVRALCVFTTHTPVASGHDKFPLSLVKEVLPFFPFYYGELRDIFCCGDFLNMTYLALNLSHYINGVAKRHSEVSRMLFSHYEIDAITNGVHVPSWVSQPIQELFDKHIPHWREDIFSIRYAIAIPLKQIWEAHLINKRHLLDFVNRQKNIGMEIDNFTIGFARRMTAYKRPELIFSNLDRLKSIAKAIGPLQLVFAGKAHPKDEEGKKIIQRIHAIHSSLSPEVKLVFLENYDLALAKRIVAGVDLWLNNPLPPLEASGTSGMKAAINGVPSLSVLDGWWIEGCIEGMTGWSIGMDHFQKKEGIEDDHSNDRDANALYDKLEKVVMPLFYKNKDAYSLIMRSCIAINGSFFNAQRMLMQYVIKAYY
;
A
#
# COMPACT_ATOMS: atom_id res chain seq x y z
N MET A 1 7.26 9.35 -2.30
CA MET A 1 6.10 10.24 -2.50
C MET A 1 5.19 10.28 -1.29
N GLU A 2 4.89 9.14 -0.69
CA GLU A 2 4.03 9.03 0.50
C GLU A 2 4.65 8.07 1.52
N ILE A 3 4.41 8.33 2.80
CA ILE A 3 4.74 7.45 3.94
C ILE A 3 3.62 7.61 4.96
N ALA A 4 3.02 6.49 5.40
CA ALA A 4 1.98 6.48 6.42
C ALA A 4 2.62 6.16 7.78
N VAL A 5 2.75 7.16 8.65
CA VAL A 5 3.39 7.00 9.98
C VAL A 5 2.39 7.05 11.14
N ASP A 6 1.31 7.81 10.98
CA ASP A 6 0.22 7.98 11.96
C ASP A 6 -1.09 8.25 11.20
N GLU A 7 -2.23 7.84 11.76
CA GLU A 7 -3.54 8.06 11.14
C GLU A 7 -3.91 9.55 11.01
N ARG A 8 -3.37 10.39 11.91
CA ARG A 8 -3.62 11.84 11.98
C ARG A 8 -2.69 12.66 11.08
N ILE A 9 -1.69 12.03 10.46
CA ILE A 9 -0.75 12.65 9.53
C ILE A 9 -1.16 12.23 8.11
N PRO A 10 -1.92 13.05 7.36
CA PRO A 10 -2.59 12.66 6.12
C PRO A 10 -1.67 12.66 4.89
N THR A 11 -0.41 12.25 5.05
CA THR A 11 0.63 12.25 3.99
C THR A 11 0.70 10.95 3.19
N TYR A 12 -0.42 10.24 3.11
CA TYR A 12 -0.56 8.96 2.42
C TYR A 12 -1.97 8.77 1.85
N SER A 13 -2.10 7.86 0.88
CA SER A 13 -3.33 7.59 0.14
C SER A 13 -3.66 6.10 0.06
N GLY A 14 -2.65 5.22 0.06
CA GLY A 14 -2.86 3.81 -0.25
C GLY A 14 -1.75 2.88 0.21
N GLY A 15 -1.70 1.71 -0.42
CA GLY A 15 -0.82 0.61 0.01
C GLY A 15 0.68 0.90 -0.08
N LEU A 16 1.10 1.80 -0.98
CA LEU A 16 2.51 2.17 -1.16
C LEU A 16 3.05 2.94 0.05
N GLY A 17 2.34 4.00 0.48
CA GLY A 17 2.69 4.76 1.68
C GLY A 17 2.61 3.95 2.97
N VAL A 18 1.63 3.05 3.06
CA VAL A 18 1.51 2.16 4.23
C VAL A 18 2.63 1.13 4.28
N LEU A 19 3.04 0.57 3.14
CA LEU A 19 4.20 -0.32 3.08
C LEU A 19 5.51 0.41 3.46
N ALA A 20 5.68 1.67 3.06
CA ALA A 20 6.83 2.47 3.46
C ALA A 20 6.86 2.66 4.99
N GLY A 21 5.71 2.97 5.60
CA GLY A 21 5.58 3.05 7.06
C GLY A 21 5.86 1.72 7.77
N ASP A 22 5.35 0.61 7.23
CA ASP A 22 5.61 -0.74 7.74
C ASP A 22 7.10 -1.11 7.65
N THR A 23 7.77 -0.74 6.55
CA THR A 23 9.21 -0.97 6.35
C THR A 23 10.04 -0.21 7.39
N LEU A 24 9.76 1.08 7.57
CA LEU A 24 10.49 1.92 8.53
C LEU A 24 10.22 1.51 9.98
N SER A 25 8.99 1.08 10.29
CA SER A 25 8.65 0.51 11.60
C SER A 25 9.39 -0.80 11.84
N ALA A 26 9.51 -1.67 10.83
CA ALA A 26 10.31 -2.88 10.94
C ALA A 26 11.81 -2.57 11.14
N ALA A 27 12.34 -1.54 10.47
CA ALA A 27 13.71 -1.09 10.65
C ALA A 27 13.95 -0.58 12.08
N ALA A 28 13.04 0.23 12.63
CA ALA A 28 13.09 0.63 14.03
C ALA A 28 13.05 -0.59 14.97
N SER A 29 12.13 -1.53 14.75
CA SER A 29 12.00 -2.72 15.61
C SER A 29 13.25 -3.59 15.70
N VAL A 30 14.07 -3.64 14.65
CA VAL A 30 15.33 -4.43 14.62
C VAL A 30 16.59 -3.58 14.76
N GLY A 31 16.46 -2.27 15.03
CA GLY A 31 17.59 -1.35 15.15
C GLY A 31 18.38 -1.14 13.85
N PHE A 32 17.76 -1.32 12.69
CA PHE A 32 18.40 -1.11 11.40
C PHE A 32 18.39 0.39 11.04
N SER A 33 19.58 0.96 10.83
CA SER A 33 19.76 2.38 10.52
C SER A 33 19.14 2.74 9.16
N MET A 34 18.01 3.44 9.20
CA MET A 34 17.34 3.98 8.02
C MET A 34 16.86 5.41 8.29
N VAL A 35 16.63 6.14 7.21
CA VAL A 35 15.96 7.45 7.23
C VAL A 35 14.90 7.48 6.13
N GLY A 36 13.69 7.89 6.48
CA GLY A 36 12.60 8.11 5.54
C GLY A 36 12.60 9.55 5.02
N VAL A 37 12.32 9.75 3.73
CA VAL A 37 12.08 11.07 3.14
C VAL A 37 10.81 11.04 2.31
N SER A 38 9.92 12.00 2.56
CA SER A 38 8.67 12.18 1.82
C SER A 38 8.36 13.67 1.66
N LEU A 39 7.35 14.01 0.86
CA LEU A 39 6.76 15.35 0.91
C LEU A 39 5.74 15.43 2.06
N LEU A 40 5.64 16.61 2.65
CA LEU A 40 4.52 17.03 3.48
C LEU A 40 3.34 17.41 2.56
N TYR A 41 2.12 17.02 2.95
CA TYR A 41 0.89 17.44 2.27
C TYR A 41 -0.06 18.09 3.27
N ARG A 42 -0.17 19.41 3.20
CA ARG A 42 -1.00 20.22 4.11
C ARG A 42 -2.50 20.00 3.93
N LYS A 43 -2.91 19.56 2.73
CA LYS A 43 -4.31 19.22 2.42
C LYS A 43 -4.52 17.71 2.31
N GLY A 44 -3.48 16.92 2.57
CA GLY A 44 -3.46 15.47 2.47
C GLY A 44 -3.75 14.94 1.06
N TYR A 45 -4.24 13.70 0.98
CA TYR A 45 -4.84 13.19 -0.25
C TYR A 45 -6.22 13.84 -0.48
N PHE A 46 -7.17 13.55 0.40
CA PHE A 46 -8.42 14.27 0.63
C PHE A 46 -9.21 13.59 1.77
N PHE A 47 -10.08 14.36 2.42
CA PHE A 47 -11.15 13.86 3.28
C PHE A 47 -12.34 13.45 2.41
N GLN A 48 -12.80 12.21 2.57
CA GLN A 48 -13.90 11.67 1.78
C GLN A 48 -15.22 11.87 2.50
N LYS A 49 -16.19 12.51 1.85
CA LYS A 49 -17.60 12.48 2.25
C LYS A 49 -18.41 11.73 1.21
N ILE A 50 -19.42 11.00 1.67
CA ILE A 50 -20.41 10.35 0.81
C ILE A 50 -21.75 11.04 1.08
N ASP A 51 -22.35 11.62 0.05
CA ASP A 51 -23.67 12.25 0.18
C ASP A 51 -24.81 11.21 0.20
N GLU A 52 -26.05 11.66 0.43
CA GLU A 52 -27.23 10.79 0.51
C GLU A 52 -27.48 9.96 -0.75
N GLN A 53 -26.95 10.38 -1.90
CA GLN A 53 -27.06 9.67 -3.17
C GLN A 53 -25.90 8.68 -3.39
N GLY A 54 -24.97 8.57 -2.44
CA GLY A 54 -23.79 7.72 -2.54
C GLY A 54 -22.65 8.33 -3.34
N VAL A 55 -22.71 9.63 -3.66
CA VAL A 55 -21.66 10.29 -4.46
C VAL A 55 -20.51 10.71 -3.55
N GLN A 56 -19.29 10.36 -3.97
CA GLN A 56 -18.08 10.79 -3.29
C GLN A 56 -17.83 12.29 -3.52
N ARG A 57 -17.55 13.00 -2.43
CA ARG A 57 -17.05 14.38 -2.41
C ARG A 57 -15.69 14.41 -1.73
N GLU A 58 -14.77 15.16 -2.33
CA GLU A 58 -13.42 15.36 -1.83
C GLU A 58 -13.30 16.73 -1.16
N GLU A 59 -12.84 16.74 0.08
CA GLU A 59 -12.51 17.96 0.82
C GLU A 59 -11.02 17.96 1.20
N PRO A 60 -10.37 19.12 1.30
CA PRO A 60 -9.03 19.21 1.89
C PRO A 60 -9.05 18.64 3.31
N VAL A 61 -8.00 17.91 3.69
CA VAL A 61 -7.80 17.54 5.10
C VAL A 61 -7.22 18.74 5.84
N GLU A 62 -7.88 19.18 6.89
CA GLU A 62 -7.35 20.20 7.80
C GLU A 62 -6.62 19.52 8.96
N TRP A 63 -5.35 19.89 9.17
CA TRP A 63 -4.54 19.40 10.28
C TRP A 63 -3.44 20.40 10.63
N ALA A 64 -3.05 20.43 11.90
CA ALA A 64 -1.96 21.27 12.38
C ALA A 64 -0.65 20.46 12.32
N VAL A 65 0.28 20.91 11.48
CA VAL A 65 1.54 20.19 11.23
C VAL A 65 2.39 20.11 12.50
N ASP A 66 2.48 21.23 13.23
CA ASP A 66 3.25 21.40 14.46
C ASP A 66 2.77 20.53 15.64
N ASP A 67 1.52 20.06 15.60
CA ASP A 67 0.97 19.17 16.64
C ASP A 67 1.58 17.75 16.56
N PHE A 68 2.14 17.39 15.41
CA PHE A 68 2.61 16.03 15.14
C PHE A 68 4.06 15.96 14.69
N LEU A 69 4.60 17.03 14.10
CA LEU A 69 5.93 17.05 13.51
C LEU A 69 6.79 18.18 14.08
N VAL A 70 8.09 17.93 14.17
CA VAL A 70 9.06 18.91 14.67
C VAL A 70 9.80 19.56 13.50
N GLU A 71 9.62 20.86 13.30
CA GLU A 71 10.35 21.60 12.28
C GLU A 71 11.86 21.56 12.52
N GLN A 72 12.62 21.30 11.46
CA GLN A 72 14.08 21.27 11.51
C GLN A 72 14.68 22.61 11.06
N GLN A 73 15.84 22.97 11.62
CA GLN A 73 16.53 24.22 11.29
C GLN A 73 17.05 24.31 9.84
N PRO A 74 17.59 23.22 9.23
CA PRO A 74 18.12 23.32 7.88
C PRO A 74 17.09 23.78 6.84
N ARG A 75 17.59 24.54 5.87
CA ARG A 75 16.89 24.96 4.66
C ARG A 75 17.75 24.60 3.47
N VAL A 76 17.13 24.13 2.41
CA VAL A 76 17.81 23.88 1.13
C VAL A 76 17.08 24.57 0.01
N THR A 77 17.77 24.82 -1.09
CA THR A 77 17.17 25.43 -2.28
C THR A 77 17.23 24.46 -3.45
N ILE A 78 16.22 24.53 -4.31
CA ILE A 78 16.18 23.86 -5.61
C ILE A 78 15.82 24.90 -6.67
N GLN A 79 16.39 24.74 -7.87
CA GLN A 79 16.02 25.56 -9.02
C GLN A 79 14.84 24.89 -9.72
N LEU A 80 13.69 25.54 -9.81
CA LEU A 80 12.56 25.11 -10.62
C LEU A 80 12.25 26.23 -11.62
N GLU A 81 12.32 25.93 -12.91
CA GLU A 81 12.22 26.92 -13.97
C GLU A 81 13.27 28.04 -13.74
N ASN A 82 12.85 29.30 -13.84
CA ASN A 82 13.65 30.48 -13.52
C ASN A 82 13.57 30.90 -12.03
N ARG A 83 12.99 30.07 -11.16
CA ARG A 83 12.72 30.37 -9.75
C ARG A 83 13.59 29.50 -8.83
N VAL A 84 13.99 30.08 -7.70
CA VAL A 84 14.66 29.37 -6.61
C VAL A 84 13.62 29.07 -5.55
N VAL A 85 13.36 27.79 -5.30
CA VAL A 85 12.40 27.33 -4.29
C VAL A 85 13.15 26.90 -3.04
N THR A 86 12.84 27.53 -1.93
CA THR A 86 13.34 27.16 -0.60
C THR A 86 12.51 26.01 -0.06
N VAL A 87 13.16 25.00 0.51
CA VAL A 87 12.53 23.81 1.07
C VAL A 87 12.95 23.69 2.53
N ARG A 88 11.95 23.55 3.42
CA ARG A 88 12.16 23.14 4.81
C ARG A 88 11.82 21.67 5.00
N CYS A 89 12.11 21.11 6.18
CA CYS A 89 11.61 19.80 6.54
C CYS A 89 11.09 19.71 7.97
N TRP A 90 10.22 18.74 8.16
CA TRP A 90 9.59 18.38 9.42
C TRP A 90 9.97 16.95 9.80
N LEU A 91 10.27 16.71 11.07
CA LEU A 91 10.69 15.41 11.58
C LEU A 91 9.54 14.70 12.30
N TYR A 92 9.35 13.42 11.97
CA TYR A 92 8.65 12.44 12.79
C TYR A 92 9.65 11.32 13.15
N GLU A 93 9.71 10.92 14.42
CA GLU A 93 10.52 9.77 14.82
C GLU A 93 9.61 8.54 14.98
N ILE A 94 9.83 7.51 14.17
CA ILE A 94 9.21 6.20 14.42
C ILE A 94 10.01 5.54 15.52
N GLU A 95 9.39 5.40 16.69
CA GLU A 95 9.99 4.76 17.85
C GLU A 95 9.48 3.33 18.00
N GLN A 96 10.41 2.37 18.11
CA GLN A 96 10.13 0.98 18.47
C GLN A 96 11.19 0.52 19.45
N ASN A 97 10.77 0.06 20.64
CA ASN A 97 11.68 -0.27 21.74
C ASN A 97 12.61 0.92 22.06
N GLU A 98 13.93 0.75 21.99
CA GLU A 98 14.94 1.79 22.23
C GLU A 98 15.47 2.44 20.93
N HIS A 99 14.94 2.04 19.78
CA HIS A 99 15.43 2.47 18.47
C HIS A 99 14.49 3.49 17.84
N LYS A 100 15.09 4.42 17.10
CA LYS A 100 14.37 5.46 16.38
C LYS A 100 14.77 5.47 14.92
N VAL A 101 13.77 5.61 14.04
CA VAL A 101 13.98 5.84 12.61
C VAL A 101 13.36 7.20 12.26
N PRO A 102 14.17 8.19 11.86
CA PRO A 102 13.67 9.50 11.49
C PRO A 102 12.98 9.47 10.12
N VAL A 103 11.87 10.20 10.02
CA VAL A 103 11.14 10.45 8.78
C VAL A 103 11.04 11.95 8.58
N TYR A 104 11.64 12.44 7.49
CA TYR A 104 11.62 13.84 7.12
C TYR A 104 10.57 14.12 6.04
N PHE A 105 9.67 15.06 6.33
CA PHE A 105 8.65 15.55 5.40
C PHE A 105 9.06 16.91 4.86
N LEU A 106 9.33 16.99 3.56
CA LEU A 106 9.73 18.22 2.87
C LEU A 106 8.53 19.13 2.62
N ASP A 107 8.67 20.42 2.88
CA ASP A 107 7.60 21.41 2.76
C ASP A 107 8.12 22.67 2.05
N THR A 108 7.34 23.15 1.08
CA THR A 108 7.61 24.36 0.29
C THR A 108 6.73 25.54 0.68
N ASP A 109 5.78 25.37 1.61
CA ASP A 109 4.91 26.46 2.07
C ASP A 109 5.67 27.37 3.05
N LEU A 110 6.48 28.24 2.45
CA LEU A 110 7.32 29.25 3.07
C LEU A 110 6.99 30.61 2.44
N PRO A 111 6.92 31.71 3.22
CA PRO A 111 6.52 33.02 2.73
C PRO A 111 7.45 33.61 1.66
N GLU A 112 8.73 33.21 1.64
CA GLU A 112 9.71 33.62 0.64
C GLU A 112 9.53 32.95 -0.74
N ASN A 113 8.78 31.85 -0.81
CA ASN A 113 8.50 31.16 -2.06
C ASN A 113 7.30 31.80 -2.79
N ASP A 114 7.31 31.68 -4.12
CA ASP A 114 6.17 32.08 -4.95
C ASP A 114 4.88 31.35 -4.51
N PRO A 115 3.70 32.00 -4.56
CA PRO A 115 2.43 31.36 -4.21
C PRO A 115 2.17 30.01 -4.89
N TYR A 116 2.63 29.83 -6.14
CA TYR A 116 2.55 28.54 -6.82
C TYR A 116 3.46 27.49 -6.17
N ASP A 117 4.70 27.84 -5.85
CA ASP A 117 5.67 26.90 -5.27
C ASP A 117 5.28 26.46 -3.85
N ARG A 118 4.68 27.37 -3.09
CA ARG A 118 4.06 27.06 -1.80
C ARG A 118 2.96 26.00 -1.91
N SER A 119 2.27 25.95 -3.05
CA SER A 119 1.21 24.97 -3.29
C SER A 119 1.73 23.55 -3.55
N LEU A 120 3.04 23.35 -3.79
CA LEU A 120 3.62 22.03 -4.06
C LEU A 120 3.51 21.07 -2.86
N SER A 121 3.43 21.58 -1.63
CA SER A 121 3.09 20.81 -0.42
C SER A 121 1.58 20.77 -0.11
N GLY A 122 0.74 21.05 -1.12
CA GLY A 122 -0.72 21.06 -1.00
C GLY A 122 -1.32 19.67 -0.94
N PHE A 123 -1.51 19.04 -2.11
CA PHE A 123 -2.22 17.77 -2.24
C PHE A 123 -1.29 16.63 -2.69
N LEU A 124 -1.50 15.45 -2.10
CA LEU A 124 -0.91 14.21 -2.58
C LEU A 124 -1.62 13.78 -3.88
N TYR A 125 -0.86 13.47 -4.93
CA TYR A 125 -1.40 13.09 -6.25
C TYR A 125 -2.37 14.12 -6.86
N GLY A 126 -2.19 15.41 -6.53
CA GLY A 126 -2.95 16.52 -7.07
C GLY A 126 -2.34 17.12 -8.35
N GLY A 127 -2.98 18.17 -8.85
CA GLY A 127 -2.45 19.03 -9.92
C GLY A 127 -2.42 18.40 -11.31
N ASP A 128 -1.59 18.99 -12.16
CA ASP A 128 -1.26 18.59 -13.53
C ASP A 128 0.18 18.04 -13.61
N ASP A 129 0.63 17.70 -14.81
CA ASP A 129 1.97 17.13 -15.03
C ASP A 129 3.10 18.06 -14.58
N ARG A 130 2.92 19.38 -14.72
CA ARG A 130 3.90 20.38 -14.23
C ARG A 130 3.99 20.33 -12.70
N TYR A 131 2.85 20.38 -12.02
CA TYR A 131 2.77 20.29 -10.57
C TYR A 131 3.42 18.99 -10.05
N ARG A 132 3.13 17.87 -10.72
CA ARG A 132 3.70 16.56 -10.40
C ARG A 132 5.22 16.54 -10.58
N LEU A 133 5.74 17.03 -11.70
CA LEU A 133 7.19 17.09 -11.94
C LEU A 133 7.91 17.98 -10.91
N CYS A 134 7.32 19.12 -10.55
CA CYS A 134 7.85 19.98 -9.48
C CYS A 134 7.87 19.26 -8.12
N GLN A 135 6.80 18.53 -7.75
CA GLN A 135 6.77 17.72 -6.53
C GLN A 135 7.87 16.64 -6.53
N GLU A 136 8.05 15.93 -7.64
CA GLU A 136 9.09 14.90 -7.76
C GLU A 136 10.50 15.48 -7.72
N ALA A 137 10.69 16.71 -8.20
CA ALA A 137 11.96 17.43 -8.06
C ALA A 137 12.23 17.85 -6.61
N VAL A 138 11.23 18.36 -5.89
CA VAL A 138 11.34 18.63 -4.45
C VAL A 138 11.70 17.35 -3.70
N LEU A 139 11.04 16.23 -4.01
CA LEU A 139 11.28 14.95 -3.35
C LEU A 139 12.68 14.39 -3.66
N GLY A 140 13.00 14.22 -4.95
CA GLY A 140 14.24 13.57 -5.37
C GLY A 140 15.47 14.44 -5.12
N ILE A 141 15.47 15.67 -5.62
CA ILE A 141 16.61 16.58 -5.54
C ILE A 141 16.65 17.27 -4.18
N GLY A 142 15.53 17.88 -3.78
CA GLY A 142 15.41 18.53 -2.49
C GLY A 142 15.63 17.55 -1.32
N GLY A 143 15.18 16.30 -1.46
CA GLY A 143 15.41 15.24 -0.46
C GLY A 143 16.89 14.92 -0.24
N VAL A 144 17.67 14.71 -1.30
CA VAL A 144 19.12 14.46 -1.18
C VAL A 144 19.81 15.67 -0.54
N ARG A 145 19.54 16.89 -1.03
CA ARG A 145 20.11 18.12 -0.46
C ARG A 145 19.77 18.27 1.02
N MET A 146 18.52 18.01 1.39
CA MET A 146 18.06 18.09 2.78
C MET A 146 18.80 17.08 3.66
N LEU A 147 18.97 15.84 3.21
CA LEU A 147 19.76 14.84 3.92
C LEU A 147 21.20 15.30 4.16
N ARG A 148 21.86 15.91 3.15
CA ARG A 148 23.19 16.50 3.33
C ARG A 148 23.20 17.62 4.37
N ALA A 149 22.23 18.52 4.31
CA ALA A 149 22.11 19.65 5.22
C ALA A 149 21.83 19.23 6.68
N LEU A 150 21.10 18.12 6.86
CA LEU A 150 20.87 17.46 8.15
C LEU A 150 22.09 16.68 8.67
N GLY A 151 23.15 16.54 7.88
CA GLY A 151 24.40 15.90 8.28
C GLY A 151 24.59 14.46 7.80
N TYR A 152 23.65 13.90 7.02
CA TYR A 152 23.78 12.56 6.43
C TYR A 152 24.75 12.57 5.24
N LYS A 153 26.06 12.56 5.55
CA LYS A 153 27.15 12.63 4.56
C LYS A 153 27.55 11.28 3.98
N LYS A 154 27.27 10.17 4.67
CA LYS A 154 27.61 8.81 4.27
C LYS A 154 26.35 7.95 4.30
N ILE A 155 25.66 7.89 3.16
CA ILE A 155 24.50 7.02 2.96
C ILE A 155 24.97 5.89 2.07
N ASP A 156 24.87 4.65 2.55
CA ASP A 156 25.31 3.48 1.78
C ASP A 156 24.40 3.21 0.59
N ARG A 157 23.09 3.42 0.76
CA ARG A 157 22.07 3.14 -0.26
C ARG A 157 20.91 4.12 -0.25
N PHE A 158 20.43 4.45 -1.44
CA PHE A 158 19.20 5.19 -1.70
C PHE A 158 18.15 4.23 -2.28
N HIS A 159 17.08 4.01 -1.55
CA HIS A 159 16.00 3.13 -1.99
C HIS A 159 14.81 3.96 -2.49
N MET A 160 14.54 3.86 -3.79
CA MET A 160 13.40 4.46 -4.46
C MET A 160 12.19 3.52 -4.40
N ASN A 161 11.14 3.97 -3.73
CA ASN A 161 9.86 3.28 -3.60
C ASN A 161 8.90 3.80 -4.68
N GLU A 162 8.87 3.11 -5.83
CA GLU A 162 8.31 3.57 -7.11
C GLU A 162 9.07 4.78 -7.71
N GLY A 163 8.79 5.13 -8.97
CA GLY A 163 9.55 6.12 -9.76
C GLY A 163 9.50 7.57 -9.25
N HIS A 164 8.66 7.91 -8.28
CA HIS A 164 8.43 9.31 -7.88
C HIS A 164 9.66 10.04 -7.32
N SER A 165 10.66 9.30 -6.85
CA SER A 165 11.90 9.86 -6.30
C SER A 165 13.09 9.73 -7.25
N SER A 166 12.89 9.29 -8.51
CA SER A 166 13.99 8.98 -9.43
C SER A 166 14.91 10.15 -9.74
N LEU A 167 14.44 11.40 -9.60
CA LEU A 167 15.27 12.59 -9.75
C LEU A 167 16.40 12.69 -8.70
N LEU A 168 16.36 11.91 -7.61
CA LEU A 168 17.47 11.81 -6.67
C LEU A 168 18.77 11.36 -7.36
N THR A 169 18.64 10.51 -8.38
CA THR A 169 19.79 9.97 -9.12
C THR A 169 20.53 11.06 -9.88
N LEU A 170 19.81 12.07 -10.39
CA LEU A 170 20.40 13.23 -11.05
C LEU A 170 21.15 14.12 -10.06
N GLU A 171 20.63 14.26 -8.84
CA GLU A 171 21.31 15.04 -7.81
C GLU A 171 22.59 14.34 -7.33
N LEU A 172 22.60 13.00 -7.23
CA LEU A 172 23.81 12.22 -6.95
C LEU A 172 24.86 12.37 -8.07
N LEU A 173 24.44 12.31 -9.34
CA LEU A 173 25.35 12.56 -10.48
C LEU A 173 25.92 13.98 -10.45
N ARG A 174 25.10 14.97 -10.08
CA ARG A 174 25.53 16.36 -9.90
C ARG A 174 26.60 16.47 -8.81
N GLU A 175 26.39 15.84 -7.63
CA GLU A 175 27.38 15.84 -6.53
C GLU A 175 28.74 15.30 -7.00
N ILE A 176 28.75 14.21 -7.77
CA ILE A 176 29.98 13.61 -8.31
C ILE A 176 30.64 14.57 -9.31
N SER A 177 29.89 15.05 -10.31
CA SER A 177 30.38 15.94 -11.37
C SER A 177 30.96 17.24 -10.80
N GLU A 178 30.30 17.85 -9.81
CA GLU A 178 30.78 19.06 -9.12
C GLU A 178 32.05 18.81 -8.31
N THR A 179 32.15 17.65 -7.65
CA THR A 179 33.34 17.29 -6.88
C THR A 179 34.57 17.16 -7.78
N LYS A 180 34.42 16.49 -8.94
CA LYS A 180 35.54 16.30 -9.88
C LYS A 180 35.76 17.45 -10.87
N HIS A 181 34.81 18.39 -10.98
CA HIS A 181 34.83 19.49 -11.95
C HIS A 181 34.87 19.03 -13.42
N GLU A 182 34.22 17.91 -13.74
CA GLU A 182 34.17 17.32 -15.08
C GLU A 182 32.74 16.89 -15.44
N PRO A 183 32.39 16.80 -16.74
CA PRO A 183 31.10 16.28 -17.18
C PRO A 183 30.84 14.85 -16.69
N ILE A 184 29.55 14.49 -16.60
CA ILE A 184 29.12 13.13 -16.27
C ILE A 184 29.71 12.12 -17.27
N SER A 185 30.39 11.10 -16.73
CA SER A 185 30.95 9.96 -17.47
C SER A 185 30.17 8.67 -17.17
N TRP A 186 30.43 7.62 -17.94
CA TRP A 186 29.89 6.28 -17.66
C TRP A 186 30.30 5.74 -16.28
N GLU A 187 31.49 6.10 -15.79
CA GLU A 187 31.95 5.71 -14.46
C GLU A 187 31.10 6.33 -13.35
N ASP A 188 30.63 7.58 -13.53
CA ASP A 188 29.73 8.22 -12.57
C ASP A 188 28.34 7.55 -12.58
N ILE A 189 27.88 7.11 -13.75
CA ILE A 189 26.62 6.34 -13.89
C ILE A 189 26.72 5.04 -13.09
N GLU A 190 27.81 4.29 -13.23
CA GLU A 190 28.04 3.07 -12.46
C GLU A 190 28.16 3.34 -10.95
N ALA A 191 28.82 4.44 -10.57
CA ALA A 191 28.91 4.85 -9.17
C ALA A 191 27.53 5.15 -8.58
N VAL A 192 26.64 5.85 -9.31
CA VAL A 192 25.27 6.12 -8.86
C VAL A 192 24.41 4.87 -8.86
N ARG A 193 24.54 3.99 -9.86
CA ARG A 193 23.86 2.67 -9.88
C ARG A 193 24.15 1.89 -8.62
N ALA A 194 25.42 1.81 -8.21
CA ALA A 194 25.85 1.09 -7.02
C ALA A 194 25.23 1.64 -5.72
N LEU A 195 24.83 2.92 -5.68
CA LEU A 195 24.16 3.52 -4.55
C LEU A 195 22.64 3.31 -4.53
N CYS A 196 22.03 2.95 -5.66
CA CYS A 196 20.58 3.04 -5.83
C CYS A 196 19.90 1.68 -5.92
N VAL A 197 18.77 1.55 -5.22
CA VAL A 197 17.85 0.41 -5.23
C VAL A 197 16.48 0.90 -5.69
N PHE A 198 15.81 0.14 -6.57
CA PHE A 198 14.50 0.49 -7.10
C PHE A 198 13.48 -0.62 -6.90
N THR A 199 12.39 -0.32 -6.19
CA THR A 199 11.21 -1.20 -6.12
C THR A 199 10.10 -0.67 -7.02
N THR A 200 9.59 -1.52 -7.91
CA THR A 200 8.39 -1.24 -8.72
C THR A 200 7.14 -1.88 -8.11
N HIS A 201 6.03 -1.15 -8.09
CA HIS A 201 4.74 -1.62 -7.55
C HIS A 201 3.64 -1.70 -8.61
N THR A 202 3.92 -1.20 -9.81
CA THR A 202 2.93 -0.95 -10.84
C THR A 202 2.93 -2.07 -11.87
N PRO A 203 1.81 -2.82 -12.03
CA PRO A 203 1.72 -3.94 -12.96
C PRO A 203 1.32 -3.52 -14.38
N VAL A 204 1.17 -2.22 -14.67
CA VAL A 204 0.69 -1.71 -15.97
C VAL A 204 1.47 -0.49 -16.45
N ALA A 205 1.80 -0.46 -17.74
CA ALA A 205 2.61 0.60 -18.35
C ALA A 205 2.04 2.02 -18.19
N SER A 206 0.70 2.15 -18.07
CA SER A 206 0.00 3.43 -17.90
C SER A 206 0.08 4.01 -16.48
N GLY A 207 0.54 3.23 -15.50
CA GLY A 207 0.68 3.69 -14.11
C GLY A 207 2.02 4.36 -13.80
N HIS A 208 2.94 4.43 -14.77
CA HIS A 208 4.26 5.06 -14.60
C HIS A 208 4.24 6.52 -15.04
N ASP A 209 4.77 7.41 -14.19
CA ASP A 209 4.84 8.84 -14.46
C ASP A 209 5.79 9.13 -15.65
N LYS A 210 5.26 9.86 -16.64
CA LYS A 210 5.98 10.24 -17.88
C LYS A 210 5.72 11.72 -18.17
N PHE A 211 6.79 12.48 -18.38
CA PHE A 211 6.74 13.90 -18.63
C PHE A 211 7.32 14.22 -20.02
N PRO A 212 6.62 14.99 -20.87
CA PRO A 212 7.17 15.44 -22.15
C PRO A 212 8.49 16.21 -21.94
N LEU A 213 9.53 15.95 -22.74
CA LEU A 213 10.82 16.63 -22.57
C LEU A 213 10.73 18.15 -22.73
N SER A 214 9.73 18.67 -23.45
CA SER A 214 9.46 20.12 -23.50
C SER A 214 9.14 20.69 -22.12
N LEU A 215 8.30 20.00 -21.35
CA LEU A 215 7.97 20.37 -19.98
C LEU A 215 9.18 20.21 -19.06
N VAL A 216 9.94 19.13 -19.21
CA VAL A 216 11.15 18.90 -18.40
C VAL A 216 12.19 20.00 -18.63
N LYS A 217 12.38 20.46 -19.87
CA LYS A 217 13.31 21.56 -20.21
C LYS A 217 12.92 22.86 -19.51
N GLU A 218 11.62 23.10 -19.43
CA GLU A 218 11.08 24.29 -18.78
C GLU A 218 11.23 24.21 -17.26
N VAL A 219 10.86 23.09 -16.66
CA VAL A 219 10.82 22.91 -15.19
C VAL A 219 12.22 22.66 -14.60
N LEU A 220 13.06 21.89 -15.29
CA LEU A 220 14.38 21.47 -14.81
C LEU A 220 15.47 21.96 -15.78
N PRO A 221 15.90 23.24 -15.70
CA PRO A 221 16.85 23.81 -16.65
C PRO A 221 18.25 23.17 -16.61
N PHE A 222 18.59 22.49 -15.51
CA PHE A 222 19.84 21.75 -15.33
C PHE A 222 19.77 20.29 -15.84
N PHE A 223 18.61 19.85 -16.34
CA PHE A 223 18.43 18.45 -16.73
C PHE A 223 19.37 18.08 -17.89
N PRO A 224 19.95 16.86 -17.88
CA PRO A 224 21.01 16.42 -18.78
C PRO A 224 20.58 16.18 -20.25
N PHE A 225 19.99 17.17 -20.93
CA PHE A 225 19.48 16.99 -22.32
C PHE A 225 20.55 16.72 -23.38
N TYR A 226 21.79 17.15 -23.13
CA TYR A 226 22.85 17.20 -24.14
C TYR A 226 24.01 16.24 -23.88
N TYR A 227 23.83 15.22 -23.02
CA TYR A 227 24.87 14.23 -22.74
C TYR A 227 25.01 13.19 -23.85
N GLY A 228 25.17 13.61 -25.12
CA GLY A 228 25.51 12.77 -26.26
C GLY A 228 24.92 11.36 -26.22
N GLU A 229 25.79 10.36 -26.12
CA GLU A 229 25.46 8.93 -26.07
C GLU A 229 24.75 8.48 -24.77
N LEU A 230 24.81 9.26 -23.69
CA LEU A 230 24.14 8.97 -22.41
C LEU A 230 22.67 9.42 -22.39
N ARG A 231 22.19 10.11 -23.44
CA ARG A 231 20.82 10.66 -23.49
C ARG A 231 19.75 9.61 -23.16
N ASP A 232 19.90 8.40 -23.67
CA ASP A 232 18.92 7.32 -23.54
C ASP A 232 18.89 6.71 -22.13
N ILE A 233 19.87 7.04 -21.27
CA ILE A 233 19.83 6.73 -19.83
C ILE A 233 18.78 7.60 -19.14
N PHE A 234 18.66 8.86 -19.55
CA PHE A 234 17.81 9.86 -18.90
C PHE A 234 16.43 10.01 -19.57
N CYS A 235 16.34 9.70 -20.86
CA CYS A 235 15.16 9.93 -21.69
C CYS A 235 14.69 8.63 -22.35
N CYS A 236 13.37 8.48 -22.50
CA CYS A 236 12.75 7.43 -23.30
C CYS A 236 12.00 8.08 -24.46
N GLY A 237 12.64 8.17 -25.63
CA GLY A 237 12.12 8.91 -26.78
C GLY A 237 12.03 10.41 -26.49
N ASP A 238 10.81 10.95 -26.56
CA ASP A 238 10.50 12.37 -26.28
C ASP A 238 9.95 12.61 -24.86
N PHE A 239 10.14 11.65 -23.97
CA PHE A 239 9.66 11.71 -22.59
C PHE A 239 10.78 11.45 -21.58
N LEU A 240 10.69 12.11 -20.43
CA LEU A 240 11.29 11.63 -19.19
C LEU A 240 10.32 10.62 -18.58
N ASN A 241 10.71 9.35 -18.55
CA ASN A 241 9.96 8.32 -17.85
C ASN A 241 10.65 8.02 -16.53
N MET A 242 9.96 8.29 -15.43
CA MET A 242 10.52 8.20 -14.09
C MET A 242 10.91 6.78 -13.69
N THR A 243 10.20 5.78 -14.22
CA THR A 243 10.54 4.38 -14.01
C THR A 243 11.77 3.98 -14.80
N TYR A 244 11.89 4.36 -16.07
CA TYR A 244 13.12 4.09 -16.83
C TYR A 244 14.33 4.81 -16.22
N LEU A 245 14.17 6.04 -15.72
CA LEU A 245 15.24 6.73 -15.01
C LEU A 245 15.70 5.92 -13.78
N ALA A 246 14.77 5.39 -12.99
CA ALA A 246 15.10 4.55 -11.83
C ALA A 246 15.80 3.25 -12.23
N LEU A 247 15.24 2.55 -13.22
CA LEU A 247 15.76 1.29 -13.75
C LEU A 247 17.17 1.47 -14.32
N ASN A 248 17.40 2.57 -15.04
CA ASN A 248 18.68 2.87 -15.67
C ASN A 248 19.77 3.26 -14.66
N LEU A 249 19.41 3.70 -13.45
CA LEU A 249 20.33 4.24 -12.46
C LEU A 249 20.29 3.49 -11.12
N SER A 250 19.86 2.23 -11.12
CA SER A 250 19.87 1.35 -9.93
C SER A 250 20.59 0.04 -10.23
N HIS A 251 21.39 -0.44 -9.28
CA HIS A 251 22.05 -1.75 -9.39
C HIS A 251 21.11 -2.91 -9.02
N TYR A 252 20.15 -2.68 -8.13
CA TYR A 252 19.17 -3.68 -7.72
C TYR A 252 17.75 -3.21 -8.00
N ILE A 253 16.99 -4.05 -8.69
CA ILE A 253 15.62 -3.78 -9.09
C ILE A 253 14.75 -4.96 -8.64
N ASN A 254 13.61 -4.68 -7.99
CA ASN A 254 12.69 -5.74 -7.61
C ASN A 254 11.21 -5.40 -7.77
N GLY A 255 10.42 -6.45 -7.98
CA GLY A 255 8.99 -6.46 -7.77
C GLY A 255 8.63 -6.86 -6.32
N VAL A 256 7.33 -6.77 -6.02
CA VAL A 256 6.79 -6.81 -4.64
C VAL A 256 6.05 -8.09 -4.27
N ALA A 257 6.06 -9.06 -5.19
CA ALA A 257 5.59 -10.43 -5.06
C ALA A 257 6.23 -11.25 -6.19
N LYS A 258 6.25 -12.58 -6.06
CA LYS A 258 6.83 -13.45 -7.09
C LYS A 258 6.16 -13.24 -8.45
N ARG A 259 4.82 -13.31 -8.48
CA ARG A 259 4.03 -13.11 -9.70
C ARG A 259 4.23 -11.71 -10.29
N HIS A 260 4.32 -10.69 -9.43
CA HIS A 260 4.58 -9.33 -9.89
C HIS A 260 5.94 -9.21 -10.59
N SER A 261 7.00 -9.84 -10.07
CA SER A 261 8.30 -9.82 -10.74
C SER A 261 8.25 -10.41 -12.15
N GLU A 262 7.46 -11.47 -12.36
CA GLU A 262 7.24 -12.06 -13.69
C GLU A 262 6.56 -11.06 -14.64
N VAL A 263 5.49 -10.42 -14.17
CA VAL A 263 4.77 -9.38 -14.94
C VAL A 263 5.69 -8.19 -15.24
N SER A 264 6.47 -7.73 -14.26
CA SER A 264 7.42 -6.63 -14.45
C SER A 264 8.51 -6.98 -15.47
N ARG A 265 9.03 -8.21 -15.49
CA ARG A 265 9.99 -8.66 -16.52
C ARG A 265 9.38 -8.67 -17.92
N MET A 266 8.07 -8.90 -18.05
CA MET A 266 7.39 -8.78 -19.35
C MET A 266 7.26 -7.31 -19.80
N LEU A 267 7.03 -6.38 -18.86
CA LEU A 267 6.96 -4.94 -19.15
C LEU A 267 8.34 -4.32 -19.43
N PHE A 268 9.38 -4.82 -18.76
CA PHE A 268 10.73 -4.28 -18.76
C PHE A 268 11.74 -5.38 -19.12
N SER A 269 11.56 -6.00 -20.28
CA SER A 269 12.29 -7.21 -20.72
C SER A 269 13.81 -7.10 -20.78
N HIS A 270 14.35 -5.89 -20.77
CA HIS A 270 15.79 -5.64 -20.77
C HIS A 270 16.42 -5.55 -19.37
N TYR A 271 15.63 -5.64 -18.30
CA TYR A 271 16.10 -5.49 -16.92
C TYR A 271 15.97 -6.78 -16.13
N GLU A 272 16.97 -7.07 -15.31
CA GLU A 272 16.88 -8.10 -14.30
C GLU A 272 16.08 -7.56 -13.11
N ILE A 273 14.91 -8.16 -12.87
CA ILE A 273 14.01 -7.76 -11.78
C ILE A 273 13.87 -8.95 -10.83
N ASP A 274 14.31 -8.84 -9.59
CA ASP A 274 14.09 -9.88 -8.56
C ASP A 274 12.70 -9.73 -7.90
N ALA A 275 12.37 -10.59 -6.95
CA ALA A 275 11.17 -10.51 -6.12
C ALA A 275 11.56 -10.40 -4.64
N ILE A 276 11.06 -9.35 -4.00
CA ILE A 276 10.98 -9.26 -2.54
C ILE A 276 9.51 -9.09 -2.18
N THR A 277 8.90 -10.16 -1.68
CA THR A 277 7.47 -10.17 -1.35
C THR A 277 7.19 -9.18 -0.23
N ASN A 278 6.15 -8.36 -0.35
CA ASN A 278 5.79 -7.42 0.70
C ASN A 278 5.52 -8.11 2.05
N GLY A 279 5.58 -7.32 3.11
CA GLY A 279 5.18 -7.72 4.45
C GLY A 279 4.62 -6.53 5.23
N VAL A 280 3.96 -6.82 6.35
CA VAL A 280 3.34 -5.81 7.21
C VAL A 280 4.03 -5.76 8.56
N HIS A 281 4.08 -4.59 9.20
CA HIS A 281 4.67 -4.48 10.53
C HIS A 281 3.70 -5.06 11.55
N VAL A 282 3.94 -6.31 11.97
CA VAL A 282 3.00 -7.07 12.81
C VAL A 282 2.55 -6.26 14.04
N PRO A 283 3.43 -5.69 14.89
CA PRO A 283 3.01 -4.94 16.07
C PRO A 283 2.07 -3.75 15.78
N SER A 284 2.18 -3.13 14.60
CA SER A 284 1.31 -2.02 14.19
C SER A 284 -0.10 -2.48 13.80
N TRP A 285 -0.26 -3.73 13.36
CA TRP A 285 -1.48 -4.24 12.72
C TRP A 285 -2.21 -5.31 13.53
N VAL A 286 -1.53 -6.00 14.44
CA VAL A 286 -2.18 -6.97 15.31
C VAL A 286 -3.03 -6.24 16.36
N SER A 287 -4.29 -6.63 16.45
CA SER A 287 -5.24 -6.09 17.42
C SER A 287 -4.87 -6.46 18.85
N GLN A 288 -5.24 -5.62 19.81
CA GLN A 288 -4.95 -5.85 21.22
C GLN A 288 -5.40 -7.24 21.73
N PRO A 289 -6.62 -7.75 21.43
CA PRO A 289 -7.01 -9.09 21.88
C PRO A 289 -6.11 -10.21 21.35
N ILE A 290 -5.60 -10.08 20.12
CA ILE A 290 -4.67 -11.06 19.55
C ILE A 290 -3.27 -10.89 20.13
N GLN A 291 -2.83 -9.66 20.41
CA GLN A 291 -1.56 -9.41 21.13
C GLN A 291 -1.55 -10.08 22.49
N GLU A 292 -2.65 -9.99 23.26
CA GLU A 292 -2.76 -10.63 24.57
C GLU A 292 -2.66 -12.17 24.48
N LEU A 293 -3.14 -12.77 23.38
CA LEU A 293 -2.92 -14.20 23.11
C LEU A 293 -1.46 -14.50 22.80
N PHE A 294 -0.81 -13.69 21.98
CA PHE A 294 0.61 -13.87 21.67
C PHE A 294 1.48 -13.68 22.91
N ASP A 295 1.20 -12.68 23.75
CA ASP A 295 1.90 -12.43 25.00
C ASP A 295 1.80 -13.62 25.97
N LYS A 296 0.66 -14.31 25.96
CA LYS A 296 0.41 -15.48 26.80
C LYS A 296 1.06 -16.76 26.29
N HIS A 297 1.06 -17.00 24.97
CA HIS A 297 1.41 -18.30 24.39
C HIS A 297 2.72 -18.31 23.59
N ILE A 298 3.21 -17.14 23.19
CA ILE A 298 4.40 -16.96 22.34
C ILE A 298 5.27 -15.86 22.98
N PRO A 299 5.98 -16.17 24.08
CA PRO A 299 6.89 -15.21 24.71
C PRO A 299 7.88 -14.63 23.70
N HIS A 300 8.20 -13.34 23.83
CA HIS A 300 9.15 -12.63 22.96
C HIS A 300 8.76 -12.52 21.49
N TRP A 301 7.47 -12.72 21.13
CA TRP A 301 7.05 -12.63 19.73
C TRP A 301 7.35 -11.28 19.07
N ARG A 302 7.45 -10.18 19.83
CA ARG A 302 7.82 -8.85 19.32
C ARG A 302 9.29 -8.75 18.92
N GLU A 303 10.15 -9.55 19.53
CA GLU A 303 11.59 -9.63 19.23
C GLU A 303 11.84 -10.58 18.04
N ASP A 304 11.13 -11.71 18.00
CA ASP A 304 11.16 -12.66 16.89
C ASP A 304 9.76 -12.86 16.30
N ILE A 305 9.41 -12.09 15.28
CA ILE A 305 8.11 -12.20 14.59
C ILE A 305 7.93 -13.57 13.93
N PHE A 306 9.02 -14.29 13.60
CA PHE A 306 8.91 -15.62 13.00
C PHE A 306 8.35 -16.65 14.00
N SER A 307 8.49 -16.41 15.31
CA SER A 307 7.90 -17.22 16.37
C SER A 307 6.36 -17.27 16.32
N ILE A 308 5.69 -16.35 15.62
CA ILE A 308 4.23 -16.36 15.43
C ILE A 308 3.72 -17.66 14.79
N ARG A 309 4.59 -18.42 14.11
CA ARG A 309 4.27 -19.77 13.64
C ARG A 309 3.81 -20.72 14.76
N TYR A 310 4.22 -20.46 16.00
CA TYR A 310 3.78 -21.21 17.18
C TYR A 310 2.32 -20.92 17.58
N ALA A 311 1.65 -19.97 16.92
CA ALA A 311 0.21 -19.76 17.05
C ALA A 311 -0.59 -21.04 16.76
N ILE A 312 -0.03 -22.01 16.02
CA ILE A 312 -0.63 -23.33 15.80
C ILE A 312 -0.92 -24.09 17.11
N ALA A 313 -0.24 -23.77 18.21
CA ALA A 313 -0.46 -24.35 19.52
C ALA A 313 -1.55 -23.61 20.34
N ILE A 314 -1.98 -22.41 19.94
CA ILE A 314 -2.99 -21.64 20.67
C ILE A 314 -4.33 -22.40 20.63
N PRO A 315 -5.04 -22.55 21.76
CA PRO A 315 -6.36 -23.19 21.78
C PRO A 315 -7.37 -22.49 20.88
N LEU A 316 -8.10 -23.24 20.06
CA LEU A 316 -9.07 -22.72 19.07
C LEU A 316 -10.11 -21.79 19.69
N LYS A 317 -10.61 -22.15 20.88
CA LYS A 317 -11.58 -21.34 21.63
C LYS A 317 -11.05 -19.93 21.94
N GLN A 318 -9.76 -19.80 22.26
CA GLN A 318 -9.17 -18.50 22.59
C GLN A 318 -9.03 -17.61 21.35
N ILE A 319 -8.69 -18.21 20.20
CA ILE A 319 -8.69 -17.50 18.91
C ILE A 319 -10.08 -16.95 18.60
N TRP A 320 -11.12 -17.77 18.76
CA TRP A 320 -12.50 -17.36 18.54
C TRP A 320 -12.94 -16.25 19.50
N GLU A 321 -12.63 -16.37 20.79
CA GLU A 321 -12.96 -15.36 21.80
C GLU A 321 -12.31 -14.00 21.51
N ALA A 322 -11.02 -13.98 21.16
CA ALA A 322 -10.32 -12.76 20.78
C ALA A 322 -10.92 -12.12 19.52
N HIS A 323 -11.29 -12.95 18.53
CA HIS A 323 -11.97 -12.48 17.32
C HIS A 323 -13.33 -11.85 17.62
N LEU A 324 -14.15 -12.46 18.49
CA LEU A 324 -15.45 -11.89 18.86
C LEU A 324 -15.32 -10.51 19.53
N ILE A 325 -14.23 -10.26 20.28
CA ILE A 325 -13.95 -8.94 20.84
C ILE A 325 -13.69 -7.93 19.72
N ASN A 326 -12.82 -8.26 18.77
CA ASN A 326 -12.54 -7.41 17.61
C ASN A 326 -13.77 -7.13 16.77
N LYS A 327 -14.56 -8.17 16.49
CA LYS A 327 -15.81 -8.05 15.75
C LYS A 327 -16.79 -7.15 16.46
N ARG A 328 -16.93 -7.26 17.80
CA ARG A 328 -17.76 -6.33 18.57
C ARG A 328 -17.29 -4.88 18.44
N HIS A 329 -15.98 -4.62 18.53
CA HIS A 329 -15.45 -3.27 18.33
C HIS A 329 -15.80 -2.69 16.95
N LEU A 330 -15.71 -3.50 15.89
CA LEU A 330 -16.09 -3.09 14.54
C LEU A 330 -17.61 -2.82 14.44
N LEU A 331 -18.44 -3.76 14.89
CA LEU A 331 -19.89 -3.64 14.74
C LEU A 331 -20.47 -2.52 15.60
N ASP A 332 -19.94 -2.29 16.81
CA ASP A 332 -20.32 -1.15 17.63
C ASP A 332 -20.01 0.17 16.93
N PHE A 333 -18.84 0.27 16.30
CA PHE A 333 -18.46 1.44 15.52
C PHE A 333 -19.43 1.67 14.34
N VAL A 334 -19.69 0.61 13.55
CA VAL A 334 -20.62 0.66 12.40
C VAL A 334 -22.03 1.07 12.84
N ASN A 335 -22.56 0.44 13.89
CA ASN A 335 -23.91 0.69 14.37
C ASN A 335 -24.06 2.08 14.99
N ARG A 336 -23.04 2.60 15.69
CA ARG A 336 -23.02 3.98 16.17
C ARG A 336 -23.04 4.99 15.03
N GLN A 337 -22.36 4.72 13.92
CA GLN A 337 -22.27 5.67 12.80
C GLN A 337 -23.45 5.60 11.85
N LYS A 338 -23.98 4.41 11.55
CA LYS A 338 -24.95 4.21 10.46
C LYS A 338 -26.27 3.56 10.90
N ASN A 339 -26.39 3.10 12.15
CA ASN A 339 -27.60 2.47 12.72
C ASN A 339 -28.21 1.33 11.86
N ILE A 340 -27.36 0.50 11.24
CA ILE A 340 -27.77 -0.61 10.35
C ILE A 340 -28.20 -1.86 11.14
N GLY A 341 -27.88 -1.91 12.45
CA GLY A 341 -28.25 -2.99 13.34
C GLY A 341 -27.48 -4.28 13.06
N MET A 342 -26.20 -4.21 12.68
CA MET A 342 -25.36 -5.40 12.51
C MET A 342 -25.16 -6.14 13.84
N GLU A 343 -25.13 -7.47 13.81
CA GLU A 343 -25.10 -8.34 14.99
C GLU A 343 -23.87 -9.24 15.01
N ILE A 344 -23.43 -9.60 16.21
CA ILE A 344 -22.19 -10.33 16.46
C ILE A 344 -22.19 -11.75 15.89
N ASP A 345 -23.34 -12.42 15.90
CA ASP A 345 -23.48 -13.82 15.47
C ASP A 345 -23.63 -13.99 13.96
N ASN A 346 -23.87 -12.89 13.23
CA ASN A 346 -24.05 -12.91 11.78
C ASN A 346 -22.70 -12.83 11.06
N PHE A 347 -22.52 -13.60 10.00
CA PHE A 347 -21.29 -13.66 9.21
C PHE A 347 -21.02 -12.32 8.51
N THR A 348 -19.83 -11.75 8.71
CA THR A 348 -19.41 -10.44 8.24
C THR A 348 -18.25 -10.54 7.26
N ILE A 349 -18.46 -10.08 6.02
CA ILE A 349 -17.42 -9.99 4.99
C ILE A 349 -16.93 -8.54 4.89
N GLY A 350 -15.60 -8.35 4.90
CA GLY A 350 -14.96 -7.06 4.70
C GLY A 350 -14.37 -6.88 3.31
N PHE A 351 -14.53 -5.69 2.74
CA PHE A 351 -13.82 -5.24 1.55
C PHE A 351 -13.37 -3.79 1.75
N ALA A 352 -12.07 -3.53 1.92
CA ALA A 352 -11.59 -2.15 1.99
C ALA A 352 -10.30 -1.88 1.20
N ARG A 353 -10.44 -1.18 0.07
CA ARG A 353 -9.36 -0.90 -0.91
C ARG A 353 -9.67 0.37 -1.71
N ARG A 354 -8.71 0.83 -2.53
CA ARG A 354 -8.98 1.87 -3.55
C ARG A 354 -10.12 1.40 -4.46
N MET A 355 -11.11 2.26 -4.67
CA MET A 355 -12.27 1.99 -5.50
C MET A 355 -11.91 2.24 -6.96
N THR A 356 -11.69 1.16 -7.72
CA THR A 356 -11.29 1.19 -9.12
C THR A 356 -11.71 -0.11 -9.81
N ALA A 357 -11.95 -0.06 -11.11
CA ALA A 357 -12.60 -1.14 -11.87
C ALA A 357 -11.89 -2.49 -11.75
N TYR A 358 -10.56 -2.52 -11.82
CA TYR A 358 -9.81 -3.78 -11.78
C TYR A 358 -9.85 -4.50 -10.43
N LYS A 359 -10.20 -3.80 -9.33
CA LYS A 359 -10.40 -4.43 -8.01
C LYS A 359 -11.77 -5.13 -7.90
N ARG A 360 -12.66 -4.90 -8.87
CA ARG A 360 -14.01 -5.49 -9.01
C ARG A 360 -14.86 -5.49 -7.73
N PRO A 361 -14.96 -4.40 -6.95
CA PRO A 361 -15.75 -4.38 -5.71
C PRO A 361 -17.22 -4.81 -5.88
N GLU A 362 -17.76 -4.73 -7.10
CA GLU A 362 -19.14 -5.11 -7.42
C GLU A 362 -19.34 -6.61 -7.71
N LEU A 363 -18.29 -7.44 -7.74
CA LEU A 363 -18.39 -8.87 -8.11
C LEU A 363 -19.34 -9.65 -7.19
N ILE A 364 -19.34 -9.35 -5.89
CA ILE A 364 -20.27 -9.96 -4.92
C ILE A 364 -21.74 -9.54 -5.13
N PHE A 365 -21.97 -8.49 -5.93
CA PHE A 365 -23.29 -7.97 -6.24
C PHE A 365 -23.78 -8.36 -7.64
N SER A 366 -23.03 -9.17 -8.40
CA SER A 366 -23.41 -9.60 -9.74
C SER A 366 -24.76 -10.34 -9.80
N ASN A 367 -25.18 -10.99 -8.70
CA ASN A 367 -26.49 -11.63 -8.59
C ASN A 367 -27.04 -11.48 -7.16
N LEU A 368 -27.84 -10.43 -6.95
CA LEU A 368 -28.42 -10.12 -5.63
C LEU A 368 -29.35 -11.22 -5.13
N ASP A 369 -30.14 -11.85 -6.01
CA ASP A 369 -31.08 -12.92 -5.63
C ASP A 369 -30.35 -14.17 -5.15
N ARG A 370 -29.22 -14.50 -5.80
CA ARG A 370 -28.34 -15.58 -5.36
C ARG A 370 -27.75 -15.28 -3.98
N LEU A 371 -27.24 -14.07 -3.77
CA LEU A 371 -26.69 -13.65 -2.49
C LEU A 371 -27.73 -13.70 -1.35
N LYS A 372 -28.95 -13.21 -1.59
CA LYS A 372 -30.07 -13.33 -0.66
C LYS A 372 -30.47 -14.77 -0.38
N SER A 373 -30.50 -15.61 -1.41
CA SER A 373 -30.86 -17.02 -1.27
C SER A 373 -29.86 -17.76 -0.39
N ILE A 374 -28.56 -17.47 -0.54
CA ILE A 374 -27.51 -18.01 0.32
C ILE A 374 -27.72 -17.56 1.77
N ALA A 375 -27.97 -16.27 2.00
CA ALA A 375 -28.22 -15.73 3.33
C ALA A 375 -29.46 -16.35 4.01
N LYS A 376 -30.55 -16.59 3.25
CA LYS A 376 -31.75 -17.29 3.76
C LYS A 376 -31.48 -18.75 4.09
N ALA A 377 -30.76 -19.45 3.23
CA ALA A 377 -30.59 -20.90 3.33
C ALA A 377 -29.55 -21.31 4.39
N ILE A 378 -28.49 -20.51 4.56
CA ILE A 378 -27.34 -20.88 5.40
C ILE A 378 -27.30 -20.08 6.70
N GLY A 379 -27.57 -18.78 6.65
CA GLY A 379 -27.56 -17.87 7.78
C GLY A 379 -27.32 -16.42 7.36
N PRO A 380 -27.66 -15.42 8.21
CA PRO A 380 -27.62 -14.00 7.85
C PRO A 380 -26.24 -13.54 7.34
N LEU A 381 -26.20 -12.53 6.48
CA LEU A 381 -24.96 -12.02 5.91
C LEU A 381 -24.83 -10.51 6.12
N GLN A 382 -23.62 -10.06 6.44
CA GLN A 382 -23.28 -8.66 6.65
C GLN A 382 -22.06 -8.29 5.81
N LEU A 383 -22.08 -7.14 5.17
CA LEU A 383 -21.04 -6.67 4.26
C LEU A 383 -20.55 -5.30 4.74
N VAL A 384 -19.24 -5.18 4.96
CA VAL A 384 -18.57 -3.94 5.35
C VAL A 384 -17.62 -3.51 4.25
N PHE A 385 -18.00 -2.46 3.53
CA PHE A 385 -17.21 -1.85 2.47
C PHE A 385 -16.58 -0.54 2.94
N ALA A 386 -15.36 -0.26 2.50
CA ALA A 386 -14.74 1.05 2.68
C ALA A 386 -13.71 1.32 1.57
N GLY A 387 -13.44 2.58 1.26
CA GLY A 387 -12.42 2.91 0.27
C GLY A 387 -12.65 4.23 -0.43
N LYS A 388 -11.59 4.76 -1.01
CA LYS A 388 -11.58 6.03 -1.73
C LYS A 388 -11.42 5.78 -3.23
N ALA A 389 -12.19 6.49 -4.06
CA ALA A 389 -11.94 6.60 -5.49
C ALA A 389 -11.01 7.79 -5.76
N HIS A 390 -10.14 7.70 -6.76
CA HIS A 390 -9.29 8.84 -7.10
C HIS A 390 -10.16 10.01 -7.60
N PRO A 391 -9.83 11.30 -7.32
CA PRO A 391 -10.70 12.42 -7.68
C PRO A 391 -11.00 12.52 -9.18
N LYS A 392 -10.05 12.07 -10.02
CA LYS A 392 -10.16 11.97 -11.50
C LYS A 392 -10.67 10.61 -12.01
N ASP A 393 -10.98 9.65 -11.13
CA ASP A 393 -11.48 8.31 -11.50
C ASP A 393 -13.01 8.25 -11.38
N GLU A 394 -13.68 8.73 -12.43
CA GLU A 394 -15.15 8.78 -12.49
C GLU A 394 -15.80 7.41 -12.37
N GLU A 395 -15.17 6.35 -12.90
CA GLU A 395 -15.71 5.00 -12.77
C GLU A 395 -15.60 4.51 -11.33
N GLY A 396 -14.47 4.75 -10.67
CA GLY A 396 -14.31 4.49 -9.24
C GLY A 396 -15.37 5.19 -8.37
N LYS A 397 -15.74 6.43 -8.70
CA LYS A 397 -16.81 7.16 -8.00
C LYS A 397 -18.19 6.54 -8.25
N LYS A 398 -18.50 6.17 -9.49
CA LYS A 398 -19.75 5.49 -9.84
C LYS A 398 -19.89 4.13 -9.16
N ILE A 399 -18.79 3.39 -9.02
CA ILE A 399 -18.76 2.14 -8.24
C ILE A 399 -19.27 2.38 -6.81
N ILE A 400 -18.74 3.39 -6.11
CA ILE A 400 -19.17 3.72 -4.75
C ILE A 400 -20.67 4.02 -4.72
N GLN A 401 -21.14 4.84 -5.68
CA GLN A 401 -22.54 5.21 -5.81
C GLN A 401 -23.45 4.00 -6.03
N ARG A 402 -23.05 3.05 -6.89
CA ARG A 402 -23.82 1.82 -7.16
C ARG A 402 -23.87 0.91 -5.94
N ILE A 403 -22.76 0.72 -5.24
CA ILE A 403 -22.72 -0.06 -3.98
C ILE A 403 -23.66 0.56 -2.94
N HIS A 404 -23.65 1.89 -2.82
CA HIS A 404 -24.56 2.62 -1.92
C HIS A 404 -26.04 2.39 -2.30
N ALA A 405 -26.38 2.45 -3.59
CA ALA A 405 -27.74 2.25 -4.08
C ALA A 405 -28.29 0.82 -3.87
N ILE A 406 -27.41 -0.19 -3.85
CA ILE A 406 -27.80 -1.61 -3.68
C ILE A 406 -28.26 -1.93 -2.26
N HIS A 407 -27.90 -1.11 -1.25
CA HIS A 407 -28.23 -1.35 0.16
C HIS A 407 -29.70 -1.73 0.41
N SER A 408 -30.64 -0.91 -0.08
CA SER A 408 -32.08 -1.16 0.11
C SER A 408 -32.56 -2.41 -0.60
N SER A 409 -31.93 -2.78 -1.71
CA SER A 409 -32.27 -3.98 -2.49
C SER A 409 -31.85 -5.25 -1.79
N LEU A 410 -30.93 -5.23 -0.83
CA LEU A 410 -30.42 -6.40 -0.11
C LEU A 410 -31.14 -6.67 1.22
N SER A 411 -31.79 -5.66 1.78
CA SER A 411 -32.51 -5.74 3.05
C SER A 411 -33.83 -6.53 2.92
N PRO A 412 -34.26 -7.29 3.95
CA PRO A 412 -33.59 -7.49 5.25
C PRO A 412 -32.57 -8.64 5.26
N GLU A 413 -32.42 -9.41 4.17
CA GLU A 413 -31.63 -10.63 4.16
C GLU A 413 -30.12 -10.41 4.31
N VAL A 414 -29.59 -9.35 3.72
CA VAL A 414 -28.17 -9.01 3.75
C VAL A 414 -28.00 -7.56 4.17
N LYS A 415 -27.27 -7.32 5.26
CA LYS A 415 -26.93 -5.98 5.75
C LYS A 415 -25.68 -5.48 5.02
N LEU A 416 -25.72 -4.28 4.45
CA LEU A 416 -24.58 -3.69 3.73
C LEU A 416 -24.28 -2.31 4.30
N VAL A 417 -23.00 -2.03 4.58
CA VAL A 417 -22.54 -0.68 4.92
C VAL A 417 -21.37 -0.27 4.04
N PHE A 418 -21.37 0.98 3.61
CA PHE A 418 -20.19 1.65 3.08
C PHE A 418 -19.71 2.68 4.09
N LEU A 419 -18.49 2.50 4.60
CA LEU A 419 -17.85 3.40 5.56
C LEU A 419 -17.00 4.42 4.81
N GLU A 420 -17.28 5.69 5.08
CA GLU A 420 -16.58 6.83 4.50
C GLU A 420 -15.19 7.05 5.12
N ASN A 421 -14.34 7.76 4.37
CA ASN A 421 -13.03 8.22 4.77
C ASN A 421 -12.09 7.12 5.32
N TYR A 422 -11.92 6.06 4.53
CA TYR A 422 -10.97 4.98 4.85
C TYR A 422 -9.55 5.48 5.08
N ASP A 423 -9.01 5.22 6.27
CA ASP A 423 -7.68 5.59 6.77
C ASP A 423 -7.05 4.43 7.56
N LEU A 424 -5.88 4.66 8.19
CA LEU A 424 -5.22 3.65 9.04
C LEU A 424 -6.08 3.19 10.22
N ALA A 425 -6.82 4.10 10.86
CA ALA A 425 -7.66 3.82 12.02
C ALA A 425 -8.79 2.85 11.66
N LEU A 426 -9.49 3.16 10.58
CA LEU A 426 -10.58 2.33 10.06
C LEU A 426 -10.04 1.02 9.51
N ALA A 427 -8.89 1.03 8.82
CA ALA A 427 -8.22 -0.18 8.36
C ALA A 427 -7.98 -1.18 9.49
N LYS A 428 -7.40 -0.74 10.63
CA LYS A 428 -7.13 -1.60 11.80
C LYS A 428 -8.41 -2.26 12.35
N ARG A 429 -9.53 -1.53 12.37
CA ARG A 429 -10.81 -2.05 12.84
C ARG A 429 -11.39 -3.10 11.89
N ILE A 430 -11.41 -2.82 10.58
CA ILE A 430 -12.02 -3.72 9.60
C ILE A 430 -11.20 -5.00 9.47
N VAL A 431 -9.88 -4.92 9.28
CA VAL A 431 -9.03 -6.11 9.05
C VAL A 431 -9.00 -7.05 10.25
N ALA A 432 -9.25 -6.55 11.47
CA ALA A 432 -9.33 -7.38 12.67
C ALA A 432 -10.74 -7.86 13.02
N GLY A 433 -11.79 -7.16 12.58
CA GLY A 433 -13.15 -7.36 13.07
C GLY A 433 -14.11 -8.10 12.12
N VAL A 434 -13.78 -8.26 10.84
CA VAL A 434 -14.62 -9.04 9.90
C VAL A 434 -14.29 -10.53 10.00
N ASP A 435 -15.23 -11.41 9.64
CA ASP A 435 -14.98 -12.86 9.65
C ASP A 435 -14.22 -13.31 8.41
N LEU A 436 -14.43 -12.64 7.27
CA LEU A 436 -13.81 -12.98 6.00
C LEU A 436 -13.31 -11.72 5.28
N TRP A 437 -12.06 -11.75 4.81
CA TRP A 437 -11.49 -10.68 3.99
C TRP A 437 -11.66 -11.00 2.50
N LEU A 438 -12.46 -10.21 1.79
CA LEU A 438 -12.72 -10.40 0.37
C LEU A 438 -11.73 -9.60 -0.48
N ASN A 439 -11.15 -10.26 -1.48
CA ASN A 439 -10.31 -9.59 -2.46
C ASN A 439 -10.42 -10.25 -3.84
N ASN A 440 -10.87 -9.52 -4.86
CA ASN A 440 -11.18 -10.14 -6.14
C ASN A 440 -10.67 -9.33 -7.35
N PRO A 441 -9.36 -8.99 -7.38
CA PRO A 441 -8.78 -8.24 -8.47
C PRO A 441 -8.86 -9.04 -9.78
N LEU A 442 -8.85 -8.34 -10.92
CA LEU A 442 -8.60 -8.94 -12.22
C LEU A 442 -7.12 -9.31 -12.34
N PRO A 443 -6.77 -10.58 -12.58
CA PRO A 443 -5.39 -10.95 -12.85
C PRO A 443 -4.89 -10.36 -14.18
N PRO A 444 -3.60 -10.01 -14.31
CA PRO A 444 -2.55 -9.98 -13.29
C PRO A 444 -2.38 -8.56 -12.69
N LEU A 445 -3.48 -7.84 -12.45
CA LEU A 445 -3.46 -6.41 -12.09
C LEU A 445 -3.25 -6.18 -10.59
N GLU A 446 -3.09 -7.23 -9.77
CA GLU A 446 -2.67 -7.12 -8.38
C GLU A 446 -1.17 -7.40 -8.23
N ALA A 447 -0.39 -6.35 -7.93
CA ALA A 447 1.03 -6.52 -7.65
C ALA A 447 1.30 -7.30 -6.34
N SER A 448 0.49 -7.08 -5.30
CA SER A 448 0.70 -7.73 -3.99
C SER A 448 -0.63 -7.82 -3.23
N GLY A 449 -0.88 -6.95 -2.25
CA GLY A 449 -2.13 -6.89 -1.49
C GLY A 449 -1.94 -7.00 0.03
N THR A 450 -1.26 -6.02 0.64
CA THR A 450 -0.93 -6.05 2.07
C THR A 450 -2.14 -6.04 3.00
N SER A 451 -3.33 -5.63 2.55
CA SER A 451 -4.55 -5.66 3.38
C SER A 451 -4.95 -7.08 3.79
N GLY A 452 -4.77 -8.07 2.92
CA GLY A 452 -5.02 -9.48 3.27
C GLY A 452 -4.00 -10.01 4.29
N MET A 453 -2.75 -9.55 4.23
CA MET A 453 -1.72 -9.89 5.22
C MET A 453 -2.09 -9.35 6.62
N LYS A 454 -2.65 -8.14 6.69
CA LYS A 454 -3.14 -7.50 7.93
C LYS A 454 -4.36 -8.21 8.50
N ALA A 455 -5.23 -8.72 7.64
CA ALA A 455 -6.36 -9.54 8.06
C ALA A 455 -5.88 -10.88 8.63
N ALA A 456 -4.96 -11.55 7.92
CA ALA A 456 -4.45 -12.87 8.32
C ALA A 456 -3.77 -12.87 9.70
N ILE A 457 -2.97 -11.84 10.02
CA ILE A 457 -2.31 -11.75 11.34
C ILE A 457 -3.31 -11.57 12.51
N ASN A 458 -4.53 -11.12 12.21
CA ASN A 458 -5.63 -11.02 13.17
C ASN A 458 -6.55 -12.25 13.19
N GLY A 459 -6.19 -13.33 12.49
CA GLY A 459 -7.02 -14.53 12.41
C GLY A 459 -8.18 -14.43 11.43
N VAL A 460 -8.18 -13.45 10.51
CA VAL A 460 -9.22 -13.28 9.50
C VAL A 460 -8.78 -13.95 8.19
N PRO A 461 -9.40 -15.07 7.77
CA PRO A 461 -9.08 -15.74 6.51
C PRO A 461 -9.48 -14.89 5.29
N SER A 462 -8.80 -15.11 4.16
CA SER A 462 -9.15 -14.44 2.90
C SER A 462 -9.95 -15.35 1.96
N LEU A 463 -10.88 -14.77 1.22
CA LEU A 463 -11.46 -15.35 0.00
C LEU A 463 -11.02 -14.47 -1.17
N SER A 464 -10.13 -14.99 -2.02
CA SER A 464 -9.52 -14.15 -3.04
C SER A 464 -9.21 -14.85 -4.35
N VAL A 465 -9.21 -14.10 -5.44
CA VAL A 465 -8.63 -14.55 -6.72
C VAL A 465 -7.13 -14.79 -6.52
N LEU A 466 -6.57 -15.81 -7.18
CA LEU A 466 -5.15 -16.17 -7.12
C LEU A 466 -4.31 -15.17 -7.95
N ASP A 467 -4.07 -14.00 -7.38
CA ASP A 467 -3.19 -12.97 -7.92
C ASP A 467 -2.44 -12.25 -6.78
N GLY A 468 -1.36 -11.54 -7.12
CA GLY A 468 -0.52 -10.82 -6.17
C GLY A 468 0.00 -11.73 -5.04
N TRP A 469 -0.19 -11.28 -3.78
CA TRP A 469 0.29 -12.02 -2.60
C TRP A 469 -0.44 -13.34 -2.38
N TRP A 470 -1.67 -13.47 -2.90
CA TRP A 470 -2.52 -14.61 -2.59
C TRP A 470 -2.03 -15.89 -3.25
N ILE A 471 -1.27 -15.79 -4.36
CA ILE A 471 -0.55 -16.92 -4.95
C ILE A 471 0.43 -17.54 -3.95
N GLU A 472 1.07 -16.72 -3.12
CA GLU A 472 2.05 -17.16 -2.11
C GLU A 472 1.36 -17.56 -0.79
N GLY A 473 0.22 -16.98 -0.46
CA GLY A 473 -0.45 -17.14 0.84
C GLY A 473 -1.65 -18.09 0.86
N CYS A 474 -2.19 -18.50 -0.28
CA CYS A 474 -3.36 -19.37 -0.37
C CYS A 474 -2.98 -20.83 -0.19
N ILE A 475 -3.44 -21.44 0.90
CA ILE A 475 -3.52 -22.89 1.06
C ILE A 475 -5.00 -23.19 1.27
N GLU A 476 -5.63 -23.73 0.22
CA GLU A 476 -7.08 -23.92 0.13
C GLU A 476 -7.63 -24.66 1.36
N GLY A 477 -8.59 -24.05 2.05
CA GLY A 477 -9.22 -24.61 3.24
C GLY A 477 -8.34 -24.62 4.50
N MET A 478 -7.12 -24.08 4.44
CA MET A 478 -6.23 -23.94 5.60
C MET A 478 -5.97 -22.48 5.97
N THR A 479 -5.60 -21.63 5.01
CA THR A 479 -5.36 -20.19 5.27
C THR A 479 -6.47 -19.28 4.73
N GLY A 480 -7.34 -19.84 3.91
CA GLY A 480 -8.43 -19.15 3.24
C GLY A 480 -8.87 -19.95 2.02
N TRP A 481 -9.45 -19.26 1.03
CA TRP A 481 -10.00 -19.89 -0.17
C TRP A 481 -9.69 -19.07 -1.43
N SER A 482 -9.53 -19.78 -2.55
CA SER A 482 -9.44 -19.17 -3.87
C SER A 482 -10.82 -18.93 -4.52
N ILE A 483 -10.92 -17.87 -5.32
CA ILE A 483 -12.00 -17.65 -6.29
C ILE A 483 -11.49 -18.09 -7.66
N GLY A 484 -12.26 -18.94 -8.35
CA GLY A 484 -11.90 -19.50 -9.66
C GLY A 484 -11.30 -20.90 -9.57
N MET A 485 -10.68 -21.38 -10.66
CA MET A 485 -10.07 -22.71 -10.69
C MET A 485 -8.84 -22.78 -9.78
N ASP A 486 -8.72 -23.90 -9.07
CA ASP A 486 -7.52 -24.23 -8.31
C ASP A 486 -6.33 -24.30 -9.27
N HIS A 487 -5.26 -23.54 -8.99
CA HIS A 487 -4.05 -23.55 -9.81
C HIS A 487 -3.44 -24.95 -9.93
N PHE A 488 -3.69 -25.83 -8.95
CA PHE A 488 -3.25 -27.24 -8.98
C PHE A 488 -4.08 -28.13 -9.93
N GLN A 489 -5.20 -27.63 -10.44
CA GLN A 489 -6.04 -28.31 -11.44
C GLN A 489 -5.84 -27.78 -12.87
N LYS A 490 -4.88 -26.87 -13.10
CA LYS A 490 -4.53 -26.43 -14.45
C LYS A 490 -3.98 -27.60 -15.26
N LYS A 491 -4.72 -28.01 -16.30
CA LYS A 491 -4.14 -28.70 -17.45
C LYS A 491 -3.42 -27.66 -18.31
N GLU A 492 -2.19 -27.95 -18.74
CA GLU A 492 -1.46 -27.11 -19.69
C GLU A 492 -2.34 -26.84 -20.93
N GLY A 493 -2.47 -25.57 -21.32
CA GLY A 493 -3.16 -25.16 -22.56
C GLY A 493 -4.59 -24.62 -22.42
N ILE A 494 -5.14 -24.46 -21.20
CA ILE A 494 -6.39 -23.72 -20.99
C ILE A 494 -6.05 -22.26 -20.67
N GLU A 495 -6.40 -21.34 -21.58
CA GLU A 495 -6.38 -19.90 -21.29
C GLU A 495 -7.37 -19.60 -20.16
N ASP A 496 -6.93 -18.84 -19.15
CA ASP A 496 -7.82 -18.34 -18.10
C ASP A 496 -8.75 -17.29 -18.71
N ASP A 497 -9.89 -17.73 -19.22
CA ASP A 497 -11.01 -16.82 -19.48
C ASP A 497 -11.63 -16.43 -18.14
N HIS A 498 -11.04 -15.41 -17.51
CA HIS A 498 -11.60 -14.72 -16.36
C HIS A 498 -12.78 -13.88 -16.84
N SER A 499 -13.97 -14.48 -16.87
CA SER A 499 -15.22 -13.73 -16.99
C SER A 499 -15.76 -13.37 -15.60
N ASN A 500 -16.34 -12.17 -15.49
CA ASN A 500 -16.96 -11.74 -14.23
C ASN A 500 -18.05 -12.72 -13.76
N ASP A 501 -18.80 -13.31 -14.69
CA ASP A 501 -19.85 -14.28 -14.35
C ASP A 501 -19.29 -15.57 -13.76
N ARG A 502 -18.18 -16.07 -14.31
CA ARG A 502 -17.51 -17.27 -13.81
C ARG A 502 -16.93 -17.05 -12.42
N ASP A 503 -16.20 -15.95 -12.23
CA ASP A 503 -15.61 -15.60 -10.93
C ASP A 503 -16.70 -15.33 -9.88
N ALA A 504 -17.80 -14.66 -10.27
CA ALA A 504 -18.95 -14.43 -9.38
C ALA A 504 -19.61 -15.76 -8.97
N ASN A 505 -19.86 -16.66 -9.92
CA ASN A 505 -20.43 -17.98 -9.61
C ASN A 505 -19.50 -18.80 -8.69
N ALA A 506 -18.19 -18.77 -8.94
CA ALA A 506 -17.22 -19.44 -8.07
C ALA A 506 -17.20 -18.84 -6.65
N LEU A 507 -17.32 -17.51 -6.54
CA LEU A 507 -17.45 -16.81 -5.26
C LEU A 507 -18.72 -17.26 -4.53
N TYR A 508 -19.89 -17.25 -5.19
CA TYR A 508 -21.15 -17.67 -4.57
C TYR A 508 -21.12 -19.14 -4.14
N ASP A 509 -20.58 -20.02 -4.98
CA ASP A 509 -20.45 -21.45 -4.67
C ASP A 509 -19.54 -21.68 -3.46
N LYS A 510 -18.44 -20.93 -3.35
CA LYS A 510 -17.53 -21.03 -2.20
C LYS A 510 -18.21 -20.55 -0.92
N LEU A 511 -18.94 -19.44 -0.97
CA LEU A 511 -19.71 -18.93 0.18
C LEU A 511 -20.80 -19.93 0.61
N GLU A 512 -21.60 -20.42 -0.34
CA GLU A 512 -22.75 -21.29 -0.07
C GLU A 512 -22.35 -22.69 0.41
N LYS A 513 -21.37 -23.32 -0.24
CA LYS A 513 -21.06 -24.74 -0.05
C LYS A 513 -19.95 -24.98 0.98
N VAL A 514 -19.10 -23.97 1.24
CA VAL A 514 -17.89 -24.14 2.06
C VAL A 514 -17.85 -23.14 3.21
N VAL A 515 -17.70 -21.86 2.93
CA VAL A 515 -17.29 -20.86 3.94
C VAL A 515 -18.37 -20.61 4.99
N MET A 516 -19.59 -20.25 4.56
CA MET A 516 -20.67 -19.94 5.50
C MET A 516 -21.16 -21.18 6.26
N PRO A 517 -21.33 -22.37 5.64
CA PRO A 517 -21.64 -23.58 6.39
C PRO A 517 -20.60 -23.89 7.46
N LEU A 518 -19.31 -23.69 7.18
CA LEU A 518 -18.24 -23.91 8.14
C LEU A 518 -18.36 -22.96 9.33
N PHE A 519 -18.53 -21.66 9.07
CA PHE A 519 -18.71 -20.64 10.10
C PHE A 519 -19.90 -20.93 11.02
N TYR A 520 -21.07 -21.25 10.44
CA TYR A 520 -22.31 -21.43 11.21
C TYR A 520 -22.42 -22.79 11.90
N LYS A 521 -21.94 -23.86 11.26
CA LYS A 521 -22.17 -25.24 11.74
C LYS A 521 -20.96 -25.86 12.43
N ASN A 522 -19.75 -25.37 12.19
CA ASN A 522 -18.53 -25.95 12.73
C ASN A 522 -17.49 -24.89 13.11
N LYS A 523 -17.75 -24.21 14.24
CA LYS A 523 -16.90 -23.14 14.78
C LYS A 523 -15.47 -23.59 15.05
N ASP A 524 -15.24 -24.83 15.48
CA ASP A 524 -13.89 -25.34 15.73
C ASP A 524 -13.10 -25.47 14.43
N ALA A 525 -13.71 -26.01 13.38
CA ALA A 525 -13.05 -26.09 12.08
C ALA A 525 -12.81 -24.70 11.46
N TYR A 526 -13.73 -23.75 11.63
CA TYR A 526 -13.50 -22.37 11.21
C TYR A 526 -12.35 -21.72 12.00
N SER A 527 -12.34 -21.89 13.33
CA SER A 527 -11.28 -21.38 14.21
C SER A 527 -9.92 -22.01 13.91
N LEU A 528 -9.89 -23.25 13.40
CA LEU A 528 -8.66 -23.88 12.93
C LEU A 528 -8.07 -23.14 11.72
N ILE A 529 -8.91 -22.69 10.79
CA ILE A 529 -8.49 -21.88 9.64
C ILE A 529 -7.98 -20.52 10.13
N MET A 530 -8.69 -19.88 11.05
CA MET A 530 -8.27 -18.61 11.66
C MET A 530 -6.89 -18.73 12.34
N ARG A 531 -6.67 -19.80 13.11
CA ARG A 531 -5.37 -20.07 13.73
C ARG A 531 -4.28 -20.34 12.70
N SER A 532 -4.61 -21.06 11.63
CA SER A 532 -3.67 -21.43 10.58
C SER A 532 -3.28 -20.22 9.73
N CYS A 533 -4.20 -19.28 9.46
CA CYS A 533 -3.84 -18.05 8.76
C CYS A 533 -2.88 -17.18 9.59
N ILE A 534 -3.02 -17.13 10.92
CA ILE A 534 -2.02 -16.50 11.79
C ILE A 534 -0.68 -17.23 11.69
N ALA A 535 -0.68 -18.54 11.91
CA ALA A 535 0.54 -19.34 12.03
C ALA A 535 1.34 -19.45 10.72
N ILE A 536 0.68 -19.39 9.56
CA ILE A 536 1.32 -19.54 8.25
C ILE A 536 1.52 -18.18 7.60
N ASN A 537 0.43 -17.43 7.39
CA ASN A 537 0.51 -16.16 6.69
C ASN A 537 1.08 -15.06 7.60
N GLY A 538 0.62 -14.99 8.85
CA GLY A 538 1.09 -13.99 9.82
C GLY A 538 2.60 -14.08 10.09
N SER A 539 3.16 -15.30 10.17
CA SER A 539 4.60 -15.49 10.38
C SER A 539 5.44 -15.23 9.12
N PHE A 540 4.90 -15.40 7.91
CA PHE A 540 5.65 -15.21 6.66
C PHE A 540 5.55 -13.80 6.09
N PHE A 541 4.35 -13.23 6.03
CA PHE A 541 4.07 -11.92 5.41
C PHE A 541 4.33 -10.75 6.35
N ASN A 542 5.48 -10.78 7.03
CA ASN A 542 5.90 -9.72 7.95
C ASN A 542 7.01 -8.83 7.34
N ALA A 543 7.01 -7.56 7.75
CA ALA A 543 7.93 -6.55 7.22
C ALA A 543 9.39 -6.73 7.69
N GLN A 544 9.65 -7.41 8.82
CA GLN A 544 11.02 -7.70 9.27
C GLN A 544 11.71 -8.69 8.31
N ARG A 545 11.02 -9.77 7.93
CA ARG A 545 11.48 -10.74 6.92
C ARG A 545 11.74 -10.05 5.59
N MET A 546 10.82 -9.19 5.16
CA MET A 546 10.99 -8.37 3.94
C MET A 546 12.24 -7.48 4.03
N LEU A 547 12.42 -6.77 5.14
CA LEU A 547 13.60 -5.93 5.37
C LEU A 547 14.89 -6.74 5.35
N MET A 548 14.94 -7.91 5.99
CA MET A 548 16.13 -8.77 5.97
C MET A 548 16.46 -9.25 4.54
N GLN A 549 15.45 -9.49 3.69
CA GLN A 549 15.69 -9.79 2.29
C GLN A 549 16.29 -8.60 1.53
N TYR A 550 15.83 -7.37 1.80
CA TYR A 550 16.47 -6.17 1.25
C TYR A 550 17.91 -6.01 1.73
N VAL A 551 18.19 -6.23 3.02
CA VAL A 551 19.54 -6.15 3.58
C VAL A 551 20.49 -7.12 2.89
N ILE A 552 20.07 -8.38 2.68
CA ILE A 552 20.90 -9.45 2.12
C ILE A 552 21.08 -9.33 0.60
N LYS A 553 20.05 -8.86 -0.12
CA LYS A 553 20.04 -8.90 -1.59
C LYS A 553 20.32 -7.57 -2.27
N ALA A 554 19.97 -6.46 -1.62
CA ALA A 554 19.89 -5.15 -2.26
C ALA A 554 20.77 -4.08 -1.59
N TYR A 555 20.96 -4.16 -0.27
CA TYR A 555 21.68 -3.10 0.44
C TYR A 555 23.18 -3.35 0.60
N TYR A 556 23.59 -4.61 0.69
CA TYR A 556 24.97 -5.07 0.78
C TYR A 556 25.18 -6.21 -0.20
#